data_AF-A0A8J8GB38-F1
#
_entry.id   AF-A0A8J8GB38-F1
#
_cell.length_a   1.000
_cell.length_b   1.000
_cell.length_c   1.000
_cell.angle_alpha   90.00
_cell.angle_beta   90.00
_cell.angle_gamma   90.00
#
_symmetry.space_group_name_H-M   'P 1'
#
loop_
_entity.id
_entity.type
_entity.pdbx_description
1 polymer ?
#
loop_
_entity_poly.entity_id
_entity_poly.type
_entity_poly.pdbx_seq_one_letter_code
_entity_poly.pdbx_strand_id
1 'polypeptide(L)'
;MPQDLVNFFNNFEADWFMLFFLMFFSMGVAIFHTLILDGIYRIKFKPNWLFFVLNPALIGFAGLFDTRFGAVVFAFLFLSVFVLGIFGMFYAAVRSTIFDNRAKDAALIKDGKPPIPFWKKLLSGFVVIIFIFLFFTVKPAYIVVFFFIVLPFISSLKSSNKKSFYNLQRTLPTSKIRSVAMGLAEISGKVRMIKSKNSPIKNVPCIGYLYTIEDISRDKDGKESFRIVFSETICESFYVEDATGKIEVKTDEIEFLDFKVGEQYRSSGKRYREYLLLENAEVLMIGKASNKENYQPIFEYEEVKKVFAIAPVASVENWNNLRPLLKSASYYAYFFGLMIALVLISDVNLSSSNFRIGKFQLNLQNSQSDNNDLEQEAFDPDAAEYSVPVESAK
;
A
#
# COMPACT_ATOMS: atom_id res chain seq x y z
N MET A 1 21.99 8.67 34.75
CA MET A 1 21.45 9.49 33.64
C MET A 1 22.65 10.07 32.90
N PRO A 2 22.72 10.03 31.56
CA PRO A 2 23.84 10.62 30.82
C PRO A 2 23.98 12.12 31.17
N GLN A 3 25.20 12.63 31.37
CA GLN A 3 25.42 14.04 31.75
C GLN A 3 24.79 15.01 30.75
N ASP A 4 24.80 14.68 29.46
CA ASP A 4 24.20 15.49 28.41
C ASP A 4 22.68 15.64 28.56
N LEU A 5 22.00 14.60 29.05
CA LEU A 5 20.55 14.62 29.27
C LEU A 5 20.18 15.53 30.45
N VAL A 6 21.00 15.54 31.51
CA VAL A 6 20.83 16.41 32.67
C VAL A 6 21.06 17.86 32.27
N ASN A 7 22.09 18.13 31.47
CA ASN A 7 22.39 19.47 30.97
C ASN A 7 21.29 19.98 30.02
N PHE A 8 20.77 19.13 29.13
CA PHE A 8 19.62 19.48 28.29
C PHE A 8 18.38 19.81 29.14
N PHE A 9 18.03 18.97 30.11
CA PHE A 9 16.87 19.19 30.97
C PHE A 9 16.97 20.47 31.80
N ASN A 10 18.16 20.77 32.32
CA ASN A 10 18.39 21.98 33.12
C ASN A 10 18.33 23.27 32.30
N ASN A 11 18.70 23.21 31.02
CA ASN A 11 18.69 24.35 30.09
C ASN A 11 17.40 24.45 29.27
N PHE A 12 16.50 23.48 29.38
CA PHE A 12 15.25 23.45 28.64
C PHE A 12 14.20 24.31 29.33
N GLU A 13 13.83 25.43 28.71
CA GLU A 13 12.77 26.30 29.19
C GLU A 13 11.44 25.88 28.56
N ALA A 14 10.47 25.54 29.40
CA ALA A 14 9.09 25.30 29.00
C ALA A 14 8.19 26.29 29.72
N ASP A 15 7.44 27.09 28.97
CA ASP A 15 6.41 27.96 29.52
C ASP A 15 5.04 27.27 29.52
N TRP A 16 4.07 27.93 30.14
CA TRP A 16 2.70 27.41 30.21
C TRP A 16 2.04 27.30 28.83
N PHE A 17 2.37 28.20 27.90
CA PHE A 17 1.83 28.17 26.55
C PHE A 17 2.29 26.93 25.78
N MET A 18 3.58 26.62 25.82
CA MET A 18 4.16 25.41 25.28
C MET A 18 3.53 24.18 25.93
N LEU A 19 3.29 24.19 27.23
CA LEU A 19 2.67 23.06 27.93
C LEU A 19 1.23 22.80 27.45
N PHE A 20 0.41 23.84 27.29
CA PHE A 20 -0.92 23.72 26.68
C PHE A 20 -0.85 23.20 25.24
N PHE A 21 0.11 23.68 24.47
CA PHE A 21 0.34 23.20 23.10
C PHE A 21 0.72 21.71 23.07
N LEU A 22 1.61 21.26 23.96
CA LEU A 22 2.01 19.85 24.07
C LEU A 22 0.86 18.97 24.53
N MET A 23 0.02 19.45 25.46
CA MET A 23 -1.21 18.75 25.85
C MET A 23 -2.13 18.54 24.65
N PHE A 24 -2.38 19.56 23.84
CA PHE A 24 -3.18 19.43 22.62
C PHE A 24 -2.53 18.47 21.60
N PHE A 25 -1.23 18.61 21.35
CA PHE A 25 -0.51 17.78 20.40
C PHE A 25 -0.45 16.30 20.83
N SER A 26 -0.47 16.03 22.13
CA SER A 26 -0.53 14.67 22.68
C SER A 26 -1.82 13.92 22.31
N MET A 27 -2.88 14.61 21.89
CA MET A 27 -4.07 13.99 21.30
C MET A 27 -3.74 13.30 19.96
N GLY A 28 -2.82 13.85 19.16
CA GLY A 28 -2.30 13.18 17.97
C GLY A 28 -1.55 11.89 18.34
N VAL A 29 -0.74 11.93 19.40
CA VAL A 29 -0.06 10.76 19.96
C VAL A 29 -1.08 9.72 20.49
N ALA A 30 -2.21 10.15 21.05
CA ALA A 30 -3.29 9.27 21.51
C ALA A 30 -3.95 8.48 20.37
N ILE A 31 -4.08 9.08 19.17
CA ILE A 31 -4.57 8.36 17.98
C ILE A 31 -3.68 7.15 17.71
N PHE A 32 -2.35 7.33 17.68
CA PHE A 32 -1.44 6.23 17.40
C PHE A 32 -1.44 5.15 18.47
N HIS A 33 -1.48 5.50 19.77
CA HIS A 33 -1.62 4.51 20.84
C HIS A 33 -2.89 3.66 20.65
N THR A 34 -4.01 4.32 20.36
CA THR A 34 -5.29 3.64 20.14
C THR A 34 -5.24 2.74 18.91
N LEU A 35 -4.69 3.22 17.79
CA LEU A 35 -4.57 2.46 16.55
C LEU A 35 -3.59 1.28 16.66
N ILE A 36 -2.48 1.43 17.39
CA ILE A 36 -1.51 0.33 17.58
C ILE A 36 -2.10 -0.73 18.52
N LEU A 37 -2.70 -0.30 19.62
CA LEU A 37 -3.26 -1.24 20.60
C LEU A 37 -4.48 -1.98 20.04
N ASP A 38 -5.43 -1.31 19.36
CA ASP A 38 -6.57 -1.97 18.72
C ASP A 38 -6.20 -2.67 17.40
N GLY A 39 -5.34 -2.07 16.59
CA GLY A 39 -4.99 -2.59 15.27
C GLY A 39 -4.05 -3.80 15.33
N ILE A 40 -2.97 -3.69 16.11
CA ILE A 40 -1.88 -4.67 16.12
C ILE A 40 -2.04 -5.65 17.28
N TYR A 41 -2.19 -5.13 18.51
CA TYR A 41 -2.35 -5.97 19.70
C TYR A 41 -3.78 -6.47 19.91
N ARG A 42 -4.75 -5.84 19.23
CA ARG A 42 -6.20 -6.08 19.35
C ARG A 42 -6.76 -5.85 20.74
N ILE A 43 -6.07 -5.07 21.58
CA ILE A 43 -6.53 -4.68 22.90
C ILE A 43 -7.47 -3.49 22.75
N LYS A 44 -8.78 -3.72 22.93
CA LYS A 44 -9.80 -2.67 22.89
C LYS A 44 -10.01 -2.06 24.26
N PHE A 45 -9.59 -0.81 24.42
CA PHE A 45 -9.89 -0.04 25.62
C PHE A 45 -11.31 0.52 25.57
N LYS A 46 -12.10 0.24 26.61
CA LYS A 46 -13.37 0.93 26.85
C LYS A 46 -13.17 1.90 28.02
N PRO A 47 -13.38 3.21 27.82
CA PRO A 47 -13.94 3.82 26.63
C PRO A 47 -12.88 4.18 25.57
N ASN A 48 -13.28 4.29 24.28
CA ASN A 48 -12.36 4.50 23.15
C ASN A 48 -11.60 5.84 23.19
N TRP A 49 -12.04 6.79 24.03
CA TRP A 49 -11.43 8.11 24.20
C TRP A 49 -10.44 8.16 25.38
N LEU A 50 -10.13 7.02 26.00
CA LEU A 50 -9.24 6.92 27.17
C LEU A 50 -7.91 7.67 26.96
N PHE A 51 -7.18 7.38 25.88
CA PHE A 51 -5.88 8.00 25.62
C PHE A 51 -5.97 9.49 25.29
N PHE A 52 -7.11 9.95 24.75
CA PHE A 52 -7.32 11.37 24.45
C PHE A 52 -7.49 12.22 25.70
N VAL A 53 -7.87 11.61 26.82
CA VAL A 53 -7.91 12.26 28.14
C VAL A 53 -6.62 12.00 28.90
N LEU A 54 -6.16 10.74 28.90
CA LEU A 54 -5.01 10.29 29.68
C LEU A 54 -3.72 11.01 29.26
N ASN A 55 -3.43 11.12 27.96
CA ASN A 55 -2.17 11.70 27.50
C ASN A 55 -2.05 13.20 27.86
N PRO A 56 -3.04 14.06 27.56
CA PRO A 56 -3.00 15.45 28.00
C PRO A 56 -2.99 15.57 29.52
N ALA A 57 -3.76 14.75 30.24
CA ALA A 57 -3.81 14.79 31.70
C ALA A 57 -2.44 14.46 32.33
N LEU A 58 -1.74 13.43 31.84
CA LEU A 58 -0.39 13.08 32.33
C LEU A 58 0.60 14.24 32.15
N ILE A 59 0.56 14.92 31.01
CA ILE A 59 1.40 16.09 30.72
C ILE A 59 1.03 17.25 31.65
N GLY A 60 -0.26 17.53 31.80
CA GLY A 60 -0.77 18.59 32.68
C GLY A 60 -0.40 18.36 34.15
N PHE A 61 -0.62 17.15 34.66
CA PHE A 61 -0.26 16.78 36.04
C PHE A 61 1.23 16.88 36.30
N ALA A 62 2.08 16.45 35.35
CA ALA A 62 3.52 16.63 35.48
C ALA A 62 3.92 18.13 35.46
N GLY A 63 3.26 18.91 34.62
CA GLY A 63 3.41 20.36 34.50
C GLY A 63 3.08 21.15 35.77
N LEU A 64 2.19 20.63 36.63
CA LEU A 64 1.85 21.26 37.92
C LEU A 64 3.03 21.27 38.90
N PHE A 65 3.95 20.31 38.79
CA PHE A 65 5.18 20.28 39.60
C PHE A 65 6.27 21.14 38.98
N ASP A 66 6.51 20.96 37.68
CA ASP A 66 7.44 21.76 36.88
C ASP A 66 7.04 21.63 35.40
N THR A 67 6.98 22.75 34.69
CA THR A 67 6.61 22.78 33.27
C THR A 67 7.56 21.93 32.41
N ARG A 68 8.82 21.78 32.82
CA ARG A 68 9.82 20.94 32.15
C ARG A 68 9.47 19.46 32.21
N PHE A 69 8.89 19.00 33.33
CA PHE A 69 8.45 17.60 33.44
C PHE A 69 7.30 17.29 32.48
N GLY A 70 6.41 18.25 32.21
CA GLY A 70 5.37 18.11 31.20
C GLY A 70 5.93 17.78 29.81
N ALA A 71 6.99 18.49 29.38
CA ALA A 71 7.65 18.24 28.10
C ALA A 71 8.38 16.89 28.06
N VAL A 72 9.01 16.48 29.16
CA VAL A 72 9.63 15.14 29.27
C VAL A 72 8.58 14.04 29.16
N VAL A 73 7.44 14.18 29.85
CA VAL A 73 6.33 13.22 29.74
C VAL A 73 5.80 13.15 28.31
N PHE A 74 5.64 14.28 27.63
CA PHE A 74 5.27 14.30 26.22
C PHE A 74 6.27 13.53 25.35
N ALA A 75 7.58 13.75 25.53
CA ALA A 75 8.61 13.03 24.78
C ALA A 75 8.56 11.51 25.03
N PHE A 76 8.32 11.08 26.26
CA PHE A 76 8.12 9.66 26.59
C PHE A 76 6.87 9.08 25.93
N LEU A 77 5.74 9.79 25.98
CA LEU A 77 4.51 9.37 25.30
C LEU A 77 4.70 9.30 23.78
N PHE A 78 5.44 10.25 23.19
CA PHE A 78 5.75 10.20 21.77
C PHE A 78 6.62 8.98 21.43
N LEU A 79 7.67 8.73 22.21
CA LEU A 79 8.57 7.59 21.98
C LEU A 79 7.88 6.24 22.19
N SER A 80 6.94 6.14 23.14
CA SER A 80 6.20 4.90 23.41
C SER A 80 5.38 4.41 22.22
N VAL A 81 4.95 5.30 21.32
CA VAL A 81 4.29 4.92 20.06
C VAL A 81 5.19 4.02 19.21
N PHE A 82 6.47 4.38 19.08
CA PHE A 82 7.42 3.61 18.28
C PHE A 82 7.77 2.28 18.96
N VAL A 83 7.97 2.31 20.28
CA VAL A 83 8.24 1.11 21.07
C VAL A 83 7.09 0.11 20.94
N LEU A 84 5.85 0.55 21.17
CA LEU A 84 4.64 -0.27 20.98
C LEU A 84 4.50 -0.74 19.53
N GLY A 85 4.79 0.10 18.55
CA GLY A 85 4.76 -0.27 17.14
C GLY A 85 5.73 -1.42 16.81
N ILE A 86 6.98 -1.33 17.29
CA ILE A 86 8.03 -2.33 17.06
C ILE A 86 7.68 -3.66 17.73
N PHE A 87 7.35 -3.62 19.03
CA PHE A 87 6.93 -4.84 19.74
C PHE A 87 5.64 -5.42 19.14
N GLY A 88 4.76 -4.57 18.63
CA GLY A 88 3.52 -4.96 17.97
C GLY A 88 3.80 -5.70 16.67
N MET A 89 4.75 -5.22 15.85
CA MET A 89 5.18 -5.92 14.64
C MET A 89 5.74 -7.32 14.97
N PHE A 90 6.55 -7.45 16.02
CA PHE A 90 7.05 -8.74 16.48
C PHE A 90 5.91 -9.67 16.93
N TYR A 91 4.99 -9.16 17.76
CA TYR A 91 3.80 -9.89 18.19
C TYR A 91 2.95 -10.37 17.00
N ALA A 92 2.73 -9.50 16.01
CA ALA A 92 1.97 -9.83 14.80
C ALA A 92 2.69 -10.89 13.93
N ALA A 93 4.01 -10.83 13.82
CA ALA A 93 4.81 -11.79 13.05
C ALA A 93 4.77 -13.21 13.66
N VAL A 94 4.92 -13.30 14.98
CA VAL A 94 4.83 -14.57 15.70
C VAL A 94 3.41 -15.14 15.57
N ARG A 95 2.40 -14.29 15.75
CA ARG A 95 0.99 -14.69 15.62
C ARG A 95 0.63 -15.17 14.22
N SER A 96 1.04 -14.45 13.17
CA SER A 96 0.73 -14.82 11.78
C SER A 96 1.38 -16.14 11.38
N THR A 97 2.56 -16.44 11.94
CA THR A 97 3.27 -17.70 11.71
C THR A 97 2.61 -18.88 12.43
N ILE A 98 2.06 -18.69 13.64
CA ILE A 98 1.53 -19.79 14.47
C ILE A 98 0.01 -19.98 14.31
N PHE A 99 -0.79 -18.93 14.46
CA PHE A 99 -2.25 -19.04 14.54
C PHE A 99 -2.92 -18.98 13.16
N ASP A 100 -2.54 -18.04 12.30
CA ASP A 100 -3.20 -17.87 11.00
C ASP A 100 -2.89 -19.03 10.06
N ASN A 101 -1.71 -19.63 10.18
CA ASN A 101 -1.35 -20.82 9.40
C ASN A 101 -2.20 -22.04 9.81
N ARG A 102 -2.47 -22.24 11.11
CA ARG A 102 -3.35 -23.34 11.56
C ARG A 102 -4.78 -23.18 11.04
N ALA A 103 -5.32 -21.95 11.04
CA ALA A 103 -6.64 -21.67 10.47
C ALA A 103 -6.68 -21.88 8.95
N LYS A 104 -5.61 -21.48 8.23
CA LYS A 104 -5.46 -21.72 6.79
C LYS A 104 -5.32 -23.20 6.46
N ASP A 105 -4.54 -23.95 7.23
CA ASP A 105 -4.37 -25.40 7.06
C ASP A 105 -5.69 -26.13 7.28
N ALA A 106 -6.42 -25.82 8.36
CA ALA A 106 -7.72 -26.42 8.65
C ALA A 106 -8.72 -26.19 7.51
N ALA A 107 -8.67 -25.01 6.88
CA ALA A 107 -9.53 -24.73 5.75
C ALA A 107 -9.08 -25.36 4.43
N LEU A 108 -7.77 -25.48 4.18
CA LEU A 108 -7.25 -26.23 3.02
C LEU A 108 -7.64 -27.71 3.09
N ILE A 109 -7.54 -28.30 4.29
CA ILE A 109 -7.97 -29.68 4.54
C ILE A 109 -9.47 -29.84 4.28
N LYS A 110 -10.30 -28.87 4.68
CA LYS A 110 -11.75 -28.86 4.39
C LYS A 110 -12.06 -28.82 2.89
N ASP A 111 -11.21 -28.16 2.10
CA ASP A 111 -11.33 -28.04 0.64
C ASP A 111 -10.59 -29.17 -0.12
N GLY A 112 -10.12 -30.22 0.57
CA GLY A 112 -9.42 -31.36 -0.03
C GLY A 112 -8.00 -31.05 -0.53
N LYS A 113 -7.41 -29.92 -0.13
CA LYS A 113 -6.06 -29.48 -0.52
C LYS A 113 -5.05 -29.78 0.58
N PRO A 114 -3.78 -30.11 0.23
CA PRO A 114 -2.75 -30.35 1.24
C PRO A 114 -2.44 -29.07 2.03
N PRO A 115 -2.07 -29.20 3.32
CA PRO A 115 -1.72 -28.06 4.16
C PRO A 115 -0.49 -27.34 3.64
N ILE A 116 -0.30 -26.08 4.05
CA ILE A 116 0.82 -25.28 3.56
C ILE A 116 2.12 -25.93 4.05
N PRO A 117 3.13 -26.14 3.17
CA PRO A 117 4.38 -26.76 3.56
C PRO A 117 5.10 -25.91 4.62
N PHE A 118 5.73 -26.60 5.57
CA PHE A 118 6.37 -25.97 6.74
C PHE A 118 7.37 -24.88 6.37
N TRP A 119 8.19 -25.08 5.32
CA TRP A 119 9.15 -24.09 4.85
C TRP A 119 8.52 -22.76 4.42
N LYS A 120 7.31 -22.77 3.82
CA LYS A 120 6.61 -21.52 3.46
C LYS A 120 6.09 -20.79 4.71
N LYS A 121 5.77 -21.53 5.78
CA LYS A 121 5.41 -20.94 7.09
C LYS A 121 6.62 -20.30 7.75
N LEU A 122 7.76 -20.98 7.71
CA LEU A 122 9.03 -20.49 8.25
C LEU A 122 9.52 -19.24 7.50
N LEU A 123 9.40 -19.24 6.16
CA LEU A 123 9.77 -18.11 5.31
C LEU A 123 8.98 -16.84 5.66
N SER A 124 7.67 -16.96 5.89
CA SER A 124 6.81 -15.84 6.32
C SER A 124 7.31 -15.20 7.62
N GLY A 125 7.68 -16.01 8.62
CA GLY A 125 8.24 -15.49 9.87
C GLY A 125 9.64 -14.88 9.69
N PHE A 126 10.48 -15.53 8.87
CA PHE A 126 11.85 -15.09 8.61
C PHE A 126 11.91 -13.72 7.91
N VAL A 127 10.99 -13.44 6.98
CA VAL A 127 10.89 -12.12 6.32
C VAL A 127 10.69 -11.00 7.33
N VAL A 128 9.86 -11.20 8.35
CA VAL A 128 9.62 -10.15 9.36
C VAL A 128 10.83 -9.99 10.28
N ILE A 129 11.49 -11.08 10.65
CA ILE A 129 12.72 -11.04 11.47
C ILE A 129 13.84 -10.32 10.72
N ILE A 130 14.05 -10.64 9.43
CA ILE A 130 15.00 -9.92 8.57
C ILE A 130 14.64 -8.44 8.50
N PHE A 131 13.36 -8.13 8.29
CA PHE A 131 12.92 -6.73 8.21
C PHE A 131 13.19 -5.96 9.49
N ILE A 132 12.95 -6.56 10.67
CA ILE A 132 13.27 -5.98 11.97
C ILE A 132 14.79 -5.82 12.15
N PHE A 133 15.57 -6.85 11.85
CA PHE A 133 17.02 -6.81 11.94
C PHE A 133 17.60 -5.70 11.05
N LEU A 134 17.09 -5.60 9.83
CA LEU A 134 17.48 -4.58 8.86
C LEU A 134 17.06 -3.18 9.34
N PHE A 135 15.89 -3.03 9.96
CA PHE A 135 15.44 -1.76 10.56
C PHE A 135 16.39 -1.24 11.64
N PHE A 136 16.95 -2.13 12.48
CA PHE A 136 17.88 -1.73 13.54
C PHE A 136 19.33 -1.56 13.07
N THR A 137 19.72 -2.23 11.99
CA THR A 137 21.11 -2.21 11.48
C THR A 137 21.34 -1.07 10.49
N VAL A 138 20.30 -0.69 9.73
CA VAL A 138 20.41 0.26 8.63
C VAL A 138 20.03 1.66 9.08
N LYS A 139 20.75 2.70 8.61
CA LYS A 139 20.42 4.10 8.92
C LYS A 139 18.95 4.40 8.53
N PRO A 140 18.18 5.15 9.34
CA PRO A 140 16.76 5.44 9.09
C PRO A 140 16.48 5.98 7.68
N ALA A 141 17.42 6.75 7.15
CA ALA A 141 17.40 7.29 5.80
C ALA A 141 17.14 6.23 4.70
N TYR A 142 17.81 5.08 4.75
CA TYR A 142 17.64 4.03 3.72
C TYR A 142 16.31 3.28 3.87
N ILE A 143 15.74 3.25 5.07
CA ILE A 143 14.42 2.64 5.31
C ILE A 143 13.35 3.46 4.58
N VAL A 144 13.46 4.80 4.63
CA VAL A 144 12.57 5.69 3.86
C VAL A 144 12.72 5.43 2.36
N VAL A 145 13.94 5.32 1.84
CA VAL A 145 14.17 4.97 0.43
C VAL A 145 13.53 3.63 0.06
N PHE A 146 13.65 2.60 0.89
CA PHE A 146 13.06 1.29 0.63
C PHE A 146 11.52 1.34 0.51
N PHE A 147 10.83 2.02 1.44
CA PHE A 147 9.37 2.13 1.42
C PHE A 147 8.84 2.95 0.25
N PHE A 148 9.52 4.04 -0.11
CA PHE A 148 9.05 4.96 -1.15
C PHE A 148 9.54 4.60 -2.56
N ILE A 149 10.58 3.76 -2.72
CA ILE A 149 11.10 3.36 -4.04
C ILE A 149 10.90 1.86 -4.31
N VAL A 150 11.40 1.00 -3.44
CA VAL A 150 11.49 -0.45 -3.71
C VAL A 150 10.13 -1.13 -3.59
N LEU A 151 9.41 -0.86 -2.52
CA LEU A 151 8.10 -1.47 -2.24
C LEU A 151 7.04 -1.21 -3.33
N PRO A 152 6.82 0.03 -3.82
CA PRO A 152 5.89 0.28 -4.90
C PRO A 152 6.35 -0.29 -6.24
N PHE A 153 7.65 -0.33 -6.50
CA PHE A 153 8.20 -0.97 -7.69
C PHE A 153 7.85 -2.46 -7.73
N ILE A 154 8.07 -3.18 -6.61
CA ILE A 154 7.69 -4.59 -6.47
C ILE A 154 6.17 -4.76 -6.64
N SER A 155 5.36 -3.90 -6.01
CA SER A 155 3.90 -3.95 -6.14
C SER A 155 3.41 -3.68 -7.57
N SER A 156 4.16 -2.93 -8.38
CA SER A 156 3.81 -2.64 -9.77
C SER A 156 3.93 -3.86 -10.68
N LEU A 157 4.82 -4.80 -10.36
CA LEU A 157 5.08 -6.01 -11.15
C LEU A 157 3.92 -7.01 -11.12
N LYS A 158 3.04 -6.96 -10.10
CA LYS A 158 1.87 -7.85 -10.03
C LYS A 158 0.82 -7.43 -11.07
N SER A 159 0.65 -8.25 -12.10
CA SER A 159 -0.44 -8.11 -13.06
C SER A 159 -1.74 -8.71 -12.51
N SER A 160 -2.87 -8.10 -12.83
CA SER A 160 -4.22 -8.53 -12.44
C SER A 160 -5.18 -8.25 -13.58
N ASN A 161 -6.17 -9.11 -13.79
CA ASN A 161 -7.13 -8.96 -14.89
C ASN A 161 -7.90 -7.63 -14.81
N LYS A 162 -8.26 -7.19 -13.59
CA LYS A 162 -8.81 -5.85 -13.34
C LYS A 162 -7.85 -4.74 -13.79
N LYS A 163 -6.55 -4.86 -13.49
CA LYS A 163 -5.52 -3.89 -13.94
C LYS A 163 -5.40 -3.88 -15.46
N SER A 164 -5.47 -5.06 -16.10
CA SER A 164 -5.45 -5.22 -17.56
C SER A 164 -6.67 -4.55 -18.20
N PHE A 165 -7.87 -4.87 -17.72
CA PHE A 165 -9.13 -4.25 -18.16
C PHE A 165 -9.06 -2.73 -18.14
N TYR A 166 -8.74 -2.13 -16.99
CA TYR A 166 -8.64 -0.68 -16.89
C TYR A 166 -7.48 -0.06 -17.65
N ASN A 167 -6.48 -0.84 -18.05
CA ASN A 167 -5.43 -0.36 -18.95
C ASN A 167 -5.94 -0.32 -20.39
N LEU A 168 -6.60 -1.40 -20.85
CA LEU A 168 -7.22 -1.47 -22.17
C LEU A 168 -8.32 -0.43 -22.36
N GLN A 169 -9.15 -0.22 -21.34
CA GLN A 169 -10.21 0.80 -21.31
C GLN A 169 -9.69 2.22 -21.60
N ARG A 170 -8.40 2.50 -21.37
CA ARG A 170 -7.81 3.83 -21.64
C ARG A 170 -7.28 3.97 -23.05
N THR A 171 -6.91 2.87 -23.66
CA THR A 171 -6.27 2.85 -24.98
C THR A 171 -7.27 2.56 -26.08
N LEU A 172 -8.33 1.80 -25.77
CA LEU A 172 -9.37 1.44 -26.71
C LEU A 172 -10.46 2.52 -26.71
N PRO A 173 -10.85 3.05 -27.87
CA PRO A 173 -12.05 3.86 -27.97
C PRO A 173 -13.30 2.95 -27.90
N THR A 174 -14.34 3.41 -27.21
CA THR A 174 -15.64 2.73 -27.20
C THR A 174 -16.22 2.71 -28.61
N SER A 175 -16.38 1.52 -29.17
CA SER A 175 -16.92 1.33 -30.51
C SER A 175 -18.44 1.31 -30.51
N LYS A 176 -19.06 1.86 -31.56
CA LYS A 176 -20.49 1.65 -31.83
C LYS A 176 -20.72 0.20 -32.27
N ILE A 177 -21.79 -0.42 -31.79
CA ILE A 177 -22.04 -1.85 -32.01
C ILE A 177 -22.15 -2.18 -33.51
N ARG A 178 -22.82 -1.33 -34.30
CA ARG A 178 -22.95 -1.53 -35.75
C ARG A 178 -21.62 -1.57 -36.51
N SER A 179 -20.60 -0.91 -35.98
CA SER A 179 -19.32 -0.70 -36.66
C SER A 179 -18.13 -1.15 -35.82
N VAL A 180 -18.33 -2.11 -34.92
CA VAL A 180 -17.24 -2.66 -34.12
C VAL A 180 -16.28 -3.42 -35.04
N ALA A 181 -14.99 -3.08 -34.96
CA ALA A 181 -13.95 -3.75 -35.73
C ALA A 181 -13.71 -5.15 -35.19
N MET A 182 -13.43 -6.11 -36.08
CA MET A 182 -13.06 -7.48 -35.69
C MET A 182 -11.76 -7.46 -34.89
N GLY A 183 -11.69 -8.28 -33.84
CA GLY A 183 -10.57 -8.35 -32.91
C GLY A 183 -10.88 -7.71 -31.55
N LEU A 184 -9.85 -7.31 -30.82
CA LEU A 184 -9.98 -6.70 -29.50
C LEU A 184 -10.73 -5.36 -29.60
N ALA A 185 -11.84 -5.23 -28.89
CA ALA A 185 -12.66 -4.03 -28.91
C ALA A 185 -13.26 -3.72 -27.53
N GLU A 186 -13.66 -2.46 -27.35
CA GLU A 186 -14.48 -2.00 -26.25
C GLU A 186 -15.88 -1.66 -26.78
N ILE A 187 -16.92 -2.20 -26.15
CA ILE A 187 -18.32 -1.87 -26.44
C ILE A 187 -19.03 -1.43 -25.16
N SER A 188 -20.04 -0.58 -25.31
CA SER A 188 -20.90 -0.18 -24.20
C SER A 188 -22.35 -0.07 -24.64
N GLY A 189 -23.26 -0.46 -23.76
CA GLY A 189 -24.69 -0.43 -24.04
C GLY A 189 -25.51 -1.03 -22.91
N LYS A 190 -26.82 -1.16 -23.16
CA LYS A 190 -27.77 -1.80 -22.27
C LYS A 190 -27.82 -3.29 -22.53
N VAL A 191 -27.83 -4.07 -21.47
CA VAL A 191 -27.94 -5.52 -21.58
C VAL A 191 -29.39 -5.94 -21.85
N ARG A 192 -29.57 -6.89 -22.78
CA ARG A 192 -30.82 -7.57 -23.12
C ARG A 192 -30.70 -9.07 -22.93
N MET A 193 -31.58 -9.62 -22.13
CA MET A 193 -31.64 -11.02 -21.76
C MET A 193 -32.16 -11.86 -22.93
N ILE A 194 -31.43 -12.93 -23.24
CA ILE A 194 -31.89 -14.00 -24.14
C ILE A 194 -32.52 -15.11 -23.31
N LYS A 195 -31.80 -15.54 -22.28
CA LYS A 195 -32.23 -16.54 -21.31
C LYS A 195 -32.06 -16.00 -19.89
N SER A 196 -33.03 -16.31 -19.03
CA SER A 196 -32.96 -15.99 -17.61
C SER A 196 -32.31 -17.12 -16.83
N LYS A 197 -31.45 -16.76 -15.88
CA LYS A 197 -30.95 -17.61 -14.81
C LYS A 197 -31.45 -17.06 -13.48
N ASN A 198 -31.79 -17.93 -12.54
CA ASN A 198 -32.15 -17.47 -11.21
C ASN A 198 -30.90 -17.33 -10.33
N SER A 199 -30.83 -16.24 -9.57
CA SER A 199 -29.75 -16.00 -8.62
C SER A 199 -29.77 -17.02 -7.46
N PRO A 200 -28.61 -17.41 -6.91
CA PRO A 200 -28.53 -18.47 -5.90
C PRO A 200 -29.09 -18.07 -4.53
N ILE A 201 -29.16 -16.77 -4.20
CA ILE A 201 -29.61 -16.33 -2.85
C ILE A 201 -31.12 -16.05 -2.82
N LYS A 202 -31.61 -15.14 -3.66
CA LYS A 202 -33.02 -14.71 -3.66
C LYS A 202 -33.84 -15.23 -4.84
N ASN A 203 -33.27 -16.11 -5.66
CA ASN A 203 -33.93 -16.64 -6.85
C ASN A 203 -34.41 -15.52 -7.79
N VAL A 204 -33.64 -14.43 -7.89
CA VAL A 204 -33.96 -13.27 -8.73
C VAL A 204 -33.64 -13.62 -10.18
N PRO A 205 -34.57 -13.44 -11.14
CA PRO A 205 -34.28 -13.66 -12.55
C PRO A 205 -33.23 -12.64 -13.04
N CYS A 206 -32.10 -13.14 -13.51
CA CYS A 206 -30.94 -12.38 -13.94
C CYS A 206 -30.31 -13.02 -15.18
N ILE A 207 -29.37 -12.34 -15.80
CA ILE A 207 -28.64 -12.83 -16.98
C ILE A 207 -27.46 -13.69 -16.53
N GLY A 208 -26.81 -13.25 -15.47
CA GLY A 208 -25.72 -13.96 -14.83
C GLY A 208 -25.44 -13.41 -13.45
N TYR A 209 -24.67 -14.17 -12.69
CA TYR A 209 -24.23 -13.81 -11.35
C TYR A 209 -22.80 -14.24 -11.10
N LEU A 210 -22.13 -13.44 -10.27
CA LEU A 210 -20.93 -13.85 -9.53
C LEU A 210 -21.37 -14.18 -8.11
N TYR A 211 -21.11 -15.39 -7.66
CA TYR A 211 -21.42 -15.85 -6.31
C TYR A 211 -20.13 -16.13 -5.54
N THR A 212 -19.98 -15.50 -4.38
CA THR A 212 -18.80 -15.67 -3.54
C THR A 212 -19.18 -16.11 -2.14
N ILE A 213 -18.45 -17.11 -1.62
CA ILE A 213 -18.53 -17.57 -0.23
C ILE A 213 -17.24 -17.18 0.46
N GLU A 214 -17.39 -16.53 1.60
CA GLU A 214 -16.28 -16.07 2.42
C GLU A 214 -16.38 -16.70 3.81
N ASP A 215 -15.27 -17.24 4.32
CA ASP A 215 -15.18 -17.62 5.73
C ASP A 215 -15.11 -16.36 6.60
N ILE A 216 -15.91 -16.34 7.67
CA ILE A 216 -15.85 -15.32 8.71
C ILE A 216 -14.97 -15.88 9.82
N SER A 217 -13.75 -15.34 9.94
CA SER A 217 -12.92 -15.59 11.11
C SER A 217 -13.04 -14.41 12.07
N ARG A 218 -13.45 -14.72 13.31
CA ARG A 218 -13.49 -13.76 14.42
C ARG A 218 -12.25 -13.93 15.25
N ASP A 219 -11.66 -12.81 15.63
CA ASP A 219 -10.61 -12.82 16.63
C ASP A 219 -11.17 -12.77 18.05
N LYS A 220 -10.24 -12.86 19.02
CA LYS A 220 -10.54 -12.77 20.46
C LYS A 220 -11.25 -11.46 20.85
N ASP A 221 -11.24 -10.47 19.95
CA ASP A 221 -11.66 -9.09 20.18
C ASP A 221 -12.91 -8.74 19.34
N GLY A 222 -13.52 -9.76 18.73
CA GLY A 222 -14.77 -9.70 17.98
C GLY A 222 -14.68 -9.08 16.57
N LYS A 223 -13.48 -8.75 16.06
CA LYS A 223 -13.31 -8.24 14.69
C LYS A 223 -13.36 -9.38 13.70
N GLU A 224 -14.16 -9.18 12.66
CA GLU A 224 -14.36 -10.14 11.58
C GLU A 224 -13.35 -9.91 10.46
N SER A 225 -12.73 -11.01 10.02
CA SER A 225 -11.93 -11.07 8.80
C SER A 225 -12.61 -12.01 7.82
N PHE A 226 -12.54 -11.66 6.54
CA PHE A 226 -13.22 -12.37 5.47
C PHE A 226 -12.19 -12.96 4.52
N ARG A 227 -12.34 -14.24 4.21
CA ARG A 227 -11.48 -14.94 3.24
C ARG A 227 -12.36 -15.67 2.24
N ILE A 228 -12.25 -15.32 0.96
CA ILE A 228 -12.97 -16.01 -0.11
C ILE A 228 -12.51 -17.46 -0.14
N VAL A 229 -13.45 -18.39 0.01
CA VAL A 229 -13.25 -19.84 -0.08
C VAL A 229 -13.82 -20.41 -1.36
N PHE A 230 -14.84 -19.77 -1.91
CA PHE A 230 -15.48 -20.17 -3.15
C PHE A 230 -15.87 -18.93 -3.94
N SER A 231 -15.70 -19.01 -5.25
CA SER A 231 -16.08 -17.97 -6.20
C SER A 231 -16.46 -18.65 -7.50
N GLU A 232 -17.65 -18.37 -7.98
CA GLU A 232 -18.18 -18.94 -9.22
C GLU A 232 -18.93 -17.87 -10.00
N THR A 233 -18.66 -17.81 -11.31
CA THR A 233 -19.37 -16.93 -12.24
C THR A 233 -20.18 -17.80 -13.18
N ILE A 234 -21.50 -17.61 -13.19
CA ILE A 234 -22.42 -18.26 -14.13
C ILE A 234 -23.15 -17.17 -14.88
N CYS A 235 -23.08 -17.19 -16.21
CA CYS A 235 -23.69 -16.18 -17.05
C CYS A 235 -24.19 -16.83 -18.33
N GLU A 236 -25.47 -16.64 -18.65
CA GLU A 236 -26.07 -17.10 -19.91
C GLU A 236 -25.78 -16.08 -21.01
N SER A 237 -25.75 -16.51 -22.28
CA SER A 237 -25.58 -15.58 -23.41
C SER A 237 -26.66 -14.48 -23.41
N PHE A 238 -26.27 -13.28 -23.81
CA PHE A 238 -27.14 -12.10 -23.83
C PHE A 238 -26.80 -11.17 -25.00
N TYR A 239 -27.63 -10.17 -25.28
CA TYR A 239 -27.26 -9.09 -26.18
C TYR A 239 -26.82 -7.85 -25.42
N VAL A 240 -25.87 -7.12 -25.97
CA VAL A 240 -25.64 -5.71 -25.63
C VAL A 240 -26.24 -4.87 -26.74
N GLU A 241 -27.01 -3.86 -26.38
CA GLU A 241 -27.69 -2.94 -27.31
C GLU A 241 -27.28 -1.49 -27.04
N ASP A 242 -26.86 -0.80 -28.08
CA ASP A 242 -26.59 0.64 -28.10
C ASP A 242 -27.53 1.34 -29.08
N ALA A 243 -27.34 2.63 -29.32
CA ALA A 243 -28.17 3.39 -30.27
C ALA A 243 -28.04 2.94 -31.74
N THR A 244 -27.03 2.13 -32.07
CA THR A 244 -26.69 1.74 -33.45
C THR A 244 -27.08 0.31 -33.79
N GLY A 245 -27.13 -0.59 -32.81
CA GLY A 245 -27.52 -1.97 -33.01
C GLY A 245 -27.36 -2.82 -31.75
N LYS A 246 -27.40 -4.14 -31.94
CA LYS A 246 -27.19 -5.13 -30.89
C LYS A 246 -26.17 -6.18 -31.32
N ILE A 247 -25.39 -6.69 -30.38
CA ILE A 247 -24.41 -7.76 -30.57
C ILE A 247 -24.59 -8.83 -29.51
N GLU A 248 -24.48 -10.09 -29.91
CA GLU A 248 -24.59 -11.23 -28.98
C GLU A 248 -23.27 -11.42 -28.24
N VAL A 249 -23.36 -11.68 -26.95
CA VAL A 249 -22.22 -11.94 -26.07
C VAL A 249 -22.20 -13.43 -25.72
N LYS A 250 -21.10 -14.09 -26.05
CA LYS A 250 -20.78 -15.45 -25.60
C LYS A 250 -20.02 -15.34 -24.28
N THR A 251 -20.53 -15.95 -23.22
CA THR A 251 -20.13 -15.67 -21.83
C THR A 251 -18.99 -16.55 -21.30
N ASP A 252 -18.37 -17.36 -22.15
CA ASP A 252 -17.24 -18.21 -21.75
C ASP A 252 -16.09 -17.35 -21.20
N GLU A 253 -15.59 -17.68 -20.01
CA GLU A 253 -14.52 -16.94 -19.30
C GLU A 253 -14.84 -15.46 -18.97
N ILE A 254 -16.12 -15.07 -18.94
CA ILE A 254 -16.49 -13.69 -18.60
C ILE A 254 -16.17 -13.35 -17.13
N GLU A 255 -15.49 -12.23 -16.92
CA GLU A 255 -15.20 -11.70 -15.58
C GLU A 255 -16.09 -10.52 -15.21
N PHE A 256 -16.72 -10.60 -14.03
CA PHE A 256 -17.54 -9.51 -13.48
C PHE A 256 -16.66 -8.58 -12.66
N LEU A 257 -16.50 -7.33 -13.11
CA LEU A 257 -15.67 -6.33 -12.45
C LEU A 257 -16.52 -5.23 -11.81
N ASP A 258 -16.24 -4.93 -10.54
CA ASP A 258 -16.79 -3.77 -9.82
C ASP A 258 -18.32 -3.67 -9.82
N PHE A 259 -18.99 -4.82 -9.82
CA PHE A 259 -20.43 -4.90 -9.59
C PHE A 259 -20.75 -4.59 -8.12
N LYS A 260 -21.89 -3.93 -7.89
CA LYS A 260 -22.44 -3.75 -6.55
C LYS A 260 -22.97 -5.08 -6.03
N VAL A 261 -22.89 -5.27 -4.71
CA VAL A 261 -23.49 -6.44 -4.05
C VAL A 261 -25.00 -6.33 -4.22
N GLY A 262 -25.60 -7.35 -4.85
CA GLY A 262 -27.05 -7.47 -4.94
C GLY A 262 -27.60 -7.91 -3.59
N GLU A 263 -27.21 -9.10 -3.16
CA GLU A 263 -27.64 -9.69 -1.89
C GLU A 263 -26.49 -10.24 -1.08
N GLN A 264 -26.68 -10.24 0.23
CA GLN A 264 -25.75 -10.85 1.16
C GLN A 264 -26.48 -11.45 2.35
N TYR A 265 -25.99 -12.59 2.82
CA TYR A 265 -26.43 -13.17 4.09
C TYR A 265 -25.27 -13.85 4.80
N ARG A 266 -25.50 -14.18 6.06
CA ARG A 266 -24.53 -14.87 6.92
C ARG A 266 -25.15 -16.13 7.45
N SER A 267 -24.43 -17.23 7.36
CA SER A 267 -24.86 -18.52 7.93
C SER A 267 -23.65 -19.37 8.29
N SER A 268 -23.71 -20.07 9.42
CA SER A 268 -22.69 -21.04 9.84
C SER A 268 -21.23 -20.54 9.77
N GLY A 269 -20.98 -19.30 10.21
CA GLY A 269 -19.64 -18.70 10.20
C GLY A 269 -19.13 -18.33 8.80
N LYS A 270 -20.02 -18.26 7.81
CA LYS A 270 -19.72 -17.85 6.43
C LYS A 270 -20.56 -16.64 6.04
N ARG A 271 -20.00 -15.81 5.14
CA ARG A 271 -20.68 -14.71 4.48
C ARG A 271 -20.83 -15.07 3.00
N TYR A 272 -22.06 -14.96 2.51
CA TYR A 272 -22.43 -15.25 1.15
C TYR A 272 -22.78 -13.93 0.46
N ARG A 273 -22.24 -13.70 -0.73
CA ARG A 273 -22.49 -12.50 -1.51
C ARG A 273 -22.80 -12.89 -2.95
N GLU A 274 -23.77 -12.22 -3.54
CA GLU A 274 -24.02 -12.31 -4.97
C GLU A 274 -23.94 -10.93 -5.63
N TYR A 275 -23.47 -10.94 -6.88
CA TYR A 275 -23.42 -9.79 -7.76
C TYR A 275 -24.17 -10.16 -9.02
N LEU A 276 -25.12 -9.33 -9.44
CA LEU A 276 -26.09 -9.69 -10.47
C LEU A 276 -25.91 -8.82 -11.72
N LEU A 277 -26.00 -9.46 -12.88
CA LEU A 277 -26.22 -8.79 -14.16
C LEU A 277 -27.72 -8.84 -14.48
N LEU A 278 -28.37 -7.69 -14.43
CA LEU A 278 -29.81 -7.55 -14.64
C LEU A 278 -30.15 -7.05 -16.04
N GLU A 279 -31.38 -7.29 -16.47
CA GLU A 279 -31.95 -6.69 -17.68
C GLU A 279 -31.86 -5.16 -17.63
N ASN A 280 -31.60 -4.53 -18.78
CA ASN A 280 -31.41 -3.08 -18.93
C ASN A 280 -30.19 -2.48 -18.21
N ALA A 281 -29.34 -3.28 -17.54
CA ALA A 281 -28.13 -2.76 -16.92
C ALA A 281 -27.22 -2.13 -17.97
N GLU A 282 -26.67 -0.94 -17.67
CA GLU A 282 -25.74 -0.26 -18.56
C GLU A 282 -24.30 -0.68 -18.23
N VAL A 283 -23.63 -1.28 -19.21
CA VAL A 283 -22.34 -1.94 -19.02
C VAL A 283 -21.33 -1.51 -20.07
N LEU A 284 -20.07 -1.64 -19.70
CA LEU A 284 -18.92 -1.55 -20.59
C LEU A 284 -18.22 -2.91 -20.59
N MET A 285 -17.88 -3.37 -21.79
CA MET A 285 -17.25 -4.67 -22.01
C MET A 285 -15.99 -4.53 -22.84
N ILE A 286 -14.97 -5.30 -22.48
CA ILE A 286 -13.75 -5.46 -23.25
C ILE A 286 -13.56 -6.95 -23.54
N GLY A 287 -13.34 -7.26 -24.81
CA GLY A 287 -13.26 -8.61 -25.34
C GLY A 287 -12.96 -8.60 -26.83
N LYS A 288 -13.22 -9.72 -27.48
CA LYS A 288 -13.01 -9.90 -28.92
C LYS A 288 -14.33 -9.82 -29.65
N ALA A 289 -14.44 -8.92 -30.63
CA ALA A 289 -15.46 -8.97 -31.66
C ALA A 289 -15.04 -9.97 -32.75
N SER A 290 -15.87 -10.97 -33.01
CA SER A 290 -15.66 -11.97 -34.06
C SER A 290 -16.99 -12.27 -34.76
N ASN A 291 -16.96 -13.16 -35.74
CA ASN A 291 -18.17 -13.61 -36.43
C ASN A 291 -18.41 -15.09 -36.15
N LYS A 292 -19.66 -15.47 -35.92
CA LYS A 292 -20.10 -16.86 -35.99
C LYS A 292 -19.92 -17.41 -37.41
N GLU A 293 -20.02 -18.73 -37.56
CA GLU A 293 -20.04 -19.42 -38.86
C GLU A 293 -21.07 -18.82 -39.84
N ASN A 294 -22.19 -18.30 -39.32
CA ASN A 294 -23.26 -17.66 -40.11
C ASN A 294 -23.04 -16.13 -40.35
N TYR A 295 -21.81 -15.63 -40.22
CA TYR A 295 -21.46 -14.20 -40.38
C TYR A 295 -22.19 -13.22 -39.44
N GLN A 296 -22.75 -13.71 -38.33
CA GLN A 296 -23.34 -12.84 -37.32
C GLN A 296 -22.26 -12.38 -36.34
N PRO A 297 -22.17 -11.07 -36.04
CA PRO A 297 -21.17 -10.55 -35.12
C PRO A 297 -21.47 -11.04 -33.70
N ILE A 298 -20.42 -11.48 -33.02
CA ILE A 298 -20.44 -11.92 -31.63
C ILE A 298 -19.31 -11.26 -30.86
N PHE A 299 -19.50 -11.19 -29.54
CA PHE A 299 -18.52 -10.70 -28.61
C PHE A 299 -18.15 -11.82 -27.64
N GLU A 300 -16.86 -12.15 -27.57
CA GLU A 300 -16.37 -13.33 -26.86
C GLU A 300 -15.00 -13.09 -26.21
N TYR A 301 -14.46 -14.12 -25.57
CA TYR A 301 -13.17 -14.09 -24.92
C TYR A 301 -12.01 -13.80 -25.88
N GLU A 302 -11.06 -12.96 -25.45
CA GLU A 302 -9.85 -12.67 -26.23
C GLU A 302 -8.64 -13.46 -25.72
N GLU A 303 -8.19 -14.43 -26.52
CA GLU A 303 -7.19 -15.43 -26.13
C GLU A 303 -5.76 -14.86 -25.96
N VAL A 304 -5.37 -13.86 -26.77
CA VAL A 304 -3.99 -13.33 -26.77
C VAL A 304 -3.76 -12.43 -25.56
N LYS A 305 -4.72 -11.53 -25.28
CA LYS A 305 -4.65 -10.64 -24.11
C LYS A 305 -5.21 -11.26 -22.84
N LYS A 306 -5.92 -12.38 -22.93
CA LYS A 306 -6.62 -13.05 -21.81
C LYS A 306 -7.52 -12.09 -21.06
N VAL A 307 -8.33 -11.34 -21.81
CA VAL A 307 -9.27 -10.38 -21.26
C VAL A 307 -10.64 -10.63 -21.82
N PHE A 308 -11.58 -10.84 -20.92
CA PHE A 308 -12.99 -10.75 -21.21
C PHE A 308 -13.72 -10.36 -19.95
N ALA A 309 -14.12 -9.09 -19.89
CA ALA A 309 -14.64 -8.53 -18.67
C ALA A 309 -15.79 -7.56 -18.95
N ILE A 310 -16.72 -7.56 -18.02
CA ILE A 310 -17.88 -6.69 -17.97
C ILE A 310 -17.82 -5.86 -16.68
N ALA A 311 -18.13 -4.58 -16.79
CA ALA A 311 -18.25 -3.68 -15.65
C ALA A 311 -19.44 -2.73 -15.84
N PRO A 312 -20.16 -2.34 -14.77
CA PRO A 312 -21.15 -1.28 -14.85
C PRO A 312 -20.50 0.05 -15.28
N VAL A 313 -21.12 0.80 -16.19
CA VAL A 313 -20.57 2.08 -16.68
C VAL A 313 -20.29 3.04 -15.52
N ALA A 314 -21.22 3.14 -14.57
CA ALA A 314 -21.05 3.98 -13.37
C ALA A 314 -19.81 3.60 -12.53
N SER A 315 -19.44 2.32 -12.47
CA SER A 315 -18.23 1.88 -11.76
C SER A 315 -16.96 2.29 -12.50
N VAL A 316 -16.97 2.21 -13.82
CA VAL A 316 -15.84 2.64 -14.68
C VAL A 316 -15.65 4.16 -14.61
N GLU A 317 -16.72 4.94 -14.67
CA GLU A 317 -16.68 6.40 -14.51
C GLU A 317 -16.13 6.81 -13.15
N ASN A 318 -16.61 6.19 -12.08
CA ASN A 318 -16.12 6.46 -10.73
C ASN A 318 -14.62 6.17 -10.60
N TRP A 319 -14.14 5.07 -11.20
CA TRP A 319 -12.71 4.75 -11.25
C TRP A 319 -11.92 5.80 -12.05
N ASN A 320 -12.42 6.22 -13.20
CA ASN A 320 -11.76 7.20 -14.06
C ASN A 320 -11.66 8.58 -13.40
N ASN A 321 -12.67 8.97 -12.60
CA ASN A 321 -12.66 10.21 -11.84
C ASN A 321 -11.73 10.16 -10.62
N LEU A 322 -11.71 9.04 -9.89
CA LEU A 322 -10.94 8.92 -8.64
C LEU A 322 -9.44 8.67 -8.88
N ARG A 323 -9.09 7.93 -9.93
CA ARG A 323 -7.70 7.51 -10.18
C ARG A 323 -6.69 8.66 -10.35
N PRO A 324 -6.98 9.75 -11.09
CA PRO A 324 -6.06 10.89 -11.20
C PRO A 324 -5.73 11.52 -9.85
N LEU A 325 -6.71 11.59 -8.95
CA LEU A 325 -6.54 12.09 -7.59
C LEU A 325 -5.63 11.16 -6.78
N LEU A 326 -5.87 9.85 -6.84
CA LEU A 326 -5.01 8.87 -6.16
C LEU A 326 -3.57 8.86 -6.72
N LYS A 327 -3.42 9.01 -8.04
CA LYS A 327 -2.10 9.09 -8.68
C LYS A 327 -1.34 10.35 -8.25
N SER A 328 -1.98 11.52 -8.31
CA SER A 328 -1.35 12.77 -7.87
C SER A 328 -0.97 12.71 -6.40
N ALA A 329 -1.86 12.24 -5.52
CA ALA A 329 -1.56 12.00 -4.11
C ALA A 329 -0.34 11.08 -3.92
N SER A 330 -0.23 10.00 -4.72
CA SER A 330 0.94 9.12 -4.67
C SER A 330 2.22 9.82 -5.11
N TYR A 331 2.20 10.65 -6.16
CA TYR A 331 3.37 11.42 -6.59
C TYR A 331 3.85 12.40 -5.52
N TYR A 332 2.94 13.11 -4.85
CA TYR A 332 3.29 13.96 -3.72
C TYR A 332 3.88 13.14 -2.56
N ALA A 333 3.28 11.99 -2.23
CA ALA A 333 3.81 11.11 -1.20
C ALA A 333 5.25 10.65 -1.52
N TYR A 334 5.55 10.27 -2.77
CA TYR A 334 6.91 9.92 -3.19
C TYR A 334 7.87 11.09 -3.09
N PHE A 335 7.46 12.28 -3.55
CA PHE A 335 8.29 13.48 -3.50
C PHE A 335 8.66 13.84 -2.05
N PHE A 336 7.67 13.91 -1.14
CA PHE A 336 7.92 14.22 0.26
C PHE A 336 8.71 13.12 0.97
N GLY A 337 8.42 11.85 0.68
CA GLY A 337 9.20 10.73 1.21
C GLY A 337 10.68 10.80 0.79
N LEU A 338 10.96 11.14 -0.46
CA LEU A 338 12.32 11.31 -0.97
C LEU A 338 13.01 12.53 -0.35
N MET A 339 12.31 13.66 -0.19
CA MET A 339 12.84 14.83 0.51
C MET A 339 13.22 14.49 1.96
N ILE A 340 12.36 13.77 2.69
CA ILE A 340 12.66 13.30 4.05
C ILE A 340 13.89 12.39 4.05
N ALA A 341 13.99 11.46 3.08
CA ALA A 341 15.17 10.61 2.95
C ALA A 341 16.45 11.42 2.73
N LEU A 342 16.44 12.42 1.84
CA LEU A 342 17.59 13.27 1.58
C LEU A 342 18.02 14.06 2.82
N VAL A 343 17.06 14.61 3.57
CA VAL A 343 17.35 15.31 4.83
C VAL A 343 18.00 14.35 5.84
N LEU A 344 17.51 13.11 5.94
CA LEU A 344 18.06 12.10 6.84
C LEU A 344 19.42 11.53 6.40
N ILE A 345 19.74 11.55 5.11
CA ILE A 345 21.06 11.11 4.59
C ILE A 345 22.09 12.23 4.75
N SER A 346 21.66 13.50 4.68
CA SER A 346 22.55 14.65 4.71
C SER A 346 23.17 14.83 6.10
N ASP A 347 24.49 14.78 6.20
CA ASP A 347 25.21 15.13 7.42
C ASP A 347 25.15 16.66 7.62
N VAL A 348 24.21 17.11 8.45
CA VAL A 348 24.05 18.53 8.81
C VAL A 348 24.88 18.81 10.06
N ASN A 349 26.03 19.44 9.89
CA ASN A 349 26.85 19.93 11.00
C ASN A 349 26.55 21.41 11.26
N LEU A 350 25.84 21.68 12.36
CA LEU A 350 25.56 23.02 12.85
C LEU A 350 26.71 23.47 13.76
N SER A 351 27.63 24.27 13.22
CA SER A 351 28.56 25.07 14.03
C SER A 351 27.96 26.46 14.24
N SER A 352 28.15 27.03 15.43
CA SER A 352 27.44 28.20 16.00
C SER A 352 27.40 29.50 15.17
N SER A 353 28.02 29.54 13.98
CA SER A 353 27.90 30.65 13.03
C SER A 353 27.96 30.26 11.55
N ASN A 354 28.03 28.97 11.19
CA ASN A 354 28.15 28.53 9.79
C ASN A 354 27.39 27.22 9.53
N PHE A 355 26.42 27.27 8.62
CA PHE A 355 25.72 26.08 8.12
C PHE A 355 26.58 25.40 7.05
N ARG A 356 27.16 24.24 7.37
CA ARG A 356 27.94 23.43 6.42
C ARG A 356 27.21 22.12 6.15
N ILE A 357 26.69 21.98 4.93
CA ILE A 357 26.20 20.70 4.42
C ILE A 357 27.44 19.82 4.16
N GLY A 358 27.55 18.68 4.84
CA GLY A 358 28.60 17.70 4.56
C GLY A 358 28.55 17.22 3.11
N LYS A 359 29.71 16.99 2.48
CA LYS A 359 29.75 16.41 1.13
C LYS A 359 29.13 15.00 1.17
N PHE A 360 28.22 14.72 0.24
CA PHE A 360 27.59 13.40 0.07
C PHE A 360 28.66 12.35 -0.29
N GLN A 361 29.16 11.61 0.70
CA GLN A 361 30.13 10.54 0.47
C GLN A 361 29.39 9.22 0.18
N LEU A 362 29.05 8.96 -1.08
CA LEU A 362 28.77 7.61 -1.55
C LEU A 362 30.11 6.87 -1.65
N ASN A 363 30.54 6.24 -0.56
CA ASN A 363 31.74 5.43 -0.58
C ASN A 363 31.44 4.07 -1.25
N LEU A 364 31.41 4.06 -2.58
CA LEU A 364 31.45 2.85 -3.39
C LEU A 364 32.90 2.39 -3.44
N GLN A 365 33.32 1.67 -2.41
CA GLN A 365 34.68 1.16 -2.29
C GLN A 365 34.86 0.02 -3.31
N ASN A 366 35.36 0.36 -4.49
CA ASN A 366 35.88 -0.61 -5.45
C ASN A 366 37.19 -1.17 -4.88
N SER A 367 37.23 -2.48 -4.64
CA SER A 367 38.48 -3.19 -4.37
C SER A 367 39.29 -3.32 -5.68
N GLN A 368 40.28 -2.46 -5.87
CA GLN A 368 41.44 -2.74 -6.73
C GLN A 368 42.66 -2.40 -5.87
N SER A 369 43.18 -3.42 -5.18
CA SER A 369 44.36 -4.18 -5.58
C SER A 369 45.61 -3.32 -5.49
N ASP A 370 46.35 -3.56 -4.40
CA ASP A 370 47.80 -3.40 -4.36
C ASP A 370 48.41 -3.90 -5.68
N ASN A 371 49.33 -3.11 -6.23
CA ASN A 371 50.55 -3.50 -6.97
C ASN A 371 51.01 -2.33 -7.85
N ASN A 372 52.03 -1.61 -7.40
CA ASN A 372 53.35 -1.55 -8.06
C ASN A 372 54.08 -0.25 -7.69
N ASP A 373 55.20 -0.46 -7.00
CA ASP A 373 56.30 0.47 -6.87
C ASP A 373 56.97 0.77 -8.23
N LEU A 374 57.74 1.86 -8.24
CA LEU A 374 58.81 2.24 -9.18
C LEU A 374 58.40 2.98 -10.46
N GLU A 375 58.52 4.32 -10.42
CA GLU A 375 59.27 5.05 -11.45
C GLU A 375 59.75 6.41 -10.89
N GLN A 376 61.07 6.49 -10.67
CA GLN A 376 61.85 7.72 -10.63
C GLN A 376 61.97 8.25 -12.06
N GLU A 377 61.82 9.57 -12.28
CA GLU A 377 62.81 10.37 -12.98
C GLU A 377 62.50 11.87 -12.97
N ALA A 378 63.57 12.66 -12.98
CA ALA A 378 63.65 14.09 -12.73
C ALA A 378 63.52 14.93 -14.01
N PHE A 379 63.07 16.20 -13.87
CA PHE A 379 63.46 17.30 -14.76
C PHE A 379 63.19 18.66 -14.07
N ASP A 380 64.26 19.44 -13.87
CA ASP A 380 64.30 20.86 -13.43
C ASP A 380 64.87 21.67 -14.61
N PRO A 381 64.24 22.78 -15.03
CA PRO A 381 64.87 24.09 -14.75
C PRO A 381 63.86 25.26 -14.68
N ASP A 382 63.97 26.11 -13.66
CA ASP A 382 63.98 27.59 -13.79
C ASP A 382 63.63 28.26 -12.46
N ALA A 383 64.66 28.37 -11.61
CA ALA A 383 64.75 29.41 -10.61
C ALA A 383 65.50 30.61 -11.21
N ALA A 384 64.81 31.71 -11.44
CA ALA A 384 65.42 33.03 -11.57
C ALA A 384 64.42 34.07 -11.05
N GLU A 385 64.73 34.68 -9.90
CA GLU A 385 65.09 36.11 -9.78
C GLU A 385 64.93 36.57 -8.32
N TYR A 386 66.06 36.90 -7.68
CA TYR A 386 66.16 37.41 -6.31
C TYR A 386 66.49 38.91 -6.37
N SER A 387 65.68 39.74 -5.72
CA SER A 387 65.89 41.19 -5.58
C SER A 387 66.95 41.51 -4.51
N VAL A 388 67.92 42.34 -4.89
CA VAL A 388 69.09 42.82 -4.10
C VAL A 388 68.69 43.88 -3.05
N PRO A 389 69.31 43.89 -1.84
CA PRO A 389 69.22 45.00 -0.88
C PRO A 389 70.48 45.88 -0.89
N VAL A 390 70.29 47.21 -0.77
CA VAL A 390 71.29 48.26 -0.46
C VAL A 390 70.48 49.38 0.23
N GLU A 391 70.83 50.09 1.30
CA GLU A 391 72.11 50.44 1.90
C GLU A 391 71.94 50.88 3.37
N SER A 392 73.06 50.85 4.08
CA SER A 392 73.34 51.18 5.48
C SER A 392 73.08 52.64 5.92
N ALA A 393 72.85 52.82 7.24
CA ALA A 393 73.43 53.93 7.99
C ALA A 393 73.55 53.61 9.51
N LYS A 394 74.81 53.44 9.92
CA LYS A 394 75.43 53.50 11.27
C LYS A 394 75.07 52.49 12.36
#